data_AF-A0A1G8QMV1-F1
#
_entry.id   AF-A0A1G8QMV1-F1
#
_cell.length_a   1.000
_cell.length_b   1.000
_cell.length_c   1.000
_cell.angle_alpha   90.00
_cell.angle_beta   90.00
_cell.angle_gamma   90.00
#
_symmetry.space_group_name_H-M   'P 1'
#
loop_
_entity.id
_entity.type
_entity.pdbx_description
1 polymer ?
#
loop_
_entity_poly.entity_id
_entity_poly.type
_entity_poly.pdbx_seq_one_letter_code
_entity_poly.pdbx_strand_id
1 'polypeptide(L)'
;MKSFYVRIVLTTFTVMIVSSLLAFFMSNGYYQLYLKPANDAAIMDMAEEIQQYAENEEGGADGDYFSHVGHLGYQLVLYHEDGNTSQYGSPFRDDDLPDEEIEHVLAGGQYHGVFEQSAGLFVT
;
A
#
# COMPACT_ATOMS: atom_id res chain seq x y z
N MET A 1 -45.99 29.88 11.24
CA MET A 1 -44.95 30.11 10.20
C MET A 1 -43.60 29.43 10.49
N LYS A 2 -43.14 29.30 11.75
CA LYS A 2 -41.83 28.66 12.07
C LYS A 2 -41.72 27.17 11.74
N SER A 3 -42.82 26.40 11.81
CA SER A 3 -42.81 24.93 11.62
C SER A 3 -42.35 24.48 10.21
N PHE A 4 -42.74 25.20 9.16
CA PHE A 4 -42.43 24.80 7.78
C PHE A 4 -40.94 25.00 7.44
N TYR A 5 -40.36 26.14 7.83
CA TYR A 5 -38.94 26.43 7.63
C TYR A 5 -38.03 25.47 8.41
N VAL A 6 -38.36 25.19 9.67
CA VAL A 6 -37.60 24.23 10.49
C VAL A 6 -37.63 22.83 9.89
N ARG A 7 -38.79 22.40 9.37
CA ARG A 7 -38.94 21.09 8.74
C ARG A 7 -38.08 20.94 7.48
N ILE A 8 -38.01 21.98 6.63
CA ILE A 8 -37.15 21.96 5.44
C ILE A 8 -35.69 21.85 5.86
N VAL A 9 -35.23 22.69 6.79
CA VAL A 9 -33.84 22.68 7.27
C VAL A 9 -33.47 21.31 7.82
N LEU A 10 -34.29 20.73 8.71
CA LEU A 10 -34.05 19.40 9.28
C LEU A 10 -34.02 18.31 8.20
N THR A 11 -34.92 18.37 7.22
CA THR A 11 -34.96 17.38 6.14
C THR A 11 -33.69 17.48 5.28
N THR A 12 -33.26 18.69 4.92
CA THR A 12 -32.02 18.90 4.16
C THR A 12 -30.80 18.38 4.89
N PHE A 13 -30.64 18.69 6.18
CA PHE A 13 -29.52 18.16 6.97
C PHE A 13 -29.57 16.64 7.10
N THR A 14 -30.76 16.07 7.29
CA THR A 14 -30.92 14.61 7.35
C THR A 14 -30.47 13.96 6.05
N VAL A 15 -30.93 14.49 4.91
CA VAL A 15 -30.53 13.99 3.59
C VAL A 15 -29.03 14.11 3.39
N MET A 16 -28.44 15.27 3.73
CA MET A 16 -26.99 15.47 3.64
C MET A 16 -26.23 14.44 4.47
N ILE A 17 -26.54 14.30 5.77
CA ILE A 17 -25.86 13.37 6.67
C ILE A 17 -25.98 11.93 6.18
N VAL A 18 -27.20 11.49 5.84
CA VAL A 18 -27.44 10.12 5.35
C VAL A 18 -26.67 9.88 4.05
N SER A 19 -26.70 10.83 3.12
CA SER A 19 -25.97 10.71 1.84
C SER A 19 -24.46 10.65 2.04
N SER A 20 -23.91 11.45 2.96
CA SER A 20 -22.48 11.44 3.27
C SER A 20 -22.05 10.14 3.93
N LEU A 21 -22.86 9.60 4.85
CA LEU A 21 -22.59 8.31 5.48
C LEU A 21 -22.64 7.17 4.45
N LEU A 22 -23.66 7.15 3.58
CA LEU A 22 -23.77 6.16 2.51
C LEU A 22 -22.55 6.22 1.57
N ALA A 23 -22.18 7.43 1.11
CA ALA A 23 -21.01 7.60 0.27
C ALA A 23 -19.74 7.12 0.97
N PHE A 24 -19.54 7.49 2.25
CA PHE A 24 -18.40 7.05 3.05
C PHE A 24 -18.29 5.53 3.13
N PHE A 25 -19.38 4.83 3.47
CA PHE A 25 -19.36 3.37 3.57
C PHE A 25 -19.17 2.69 2.22
N MET A 26 -19.82 3.18 1.16
CA MET A 26 -19.68 2.62 -0.19
C MET A 26 -18.25 2.80 -0.73
N SER A 27 -17.66 3.99 -0.59
CA SER A 27 -16.30 4.25 -1.04
C SER A 27 -15.28 3.41 -0.27
N ASN A 28 -15.45 3.26 1.04
CA ASN A 28 -14.58 2.40 1.84
C ASN A 28 -14.73 0.91 1.50
N GLY A 29 -15.96 0.44 1.32
CA GLY A 29 -16.21 -0.94 0.89
C GLY A 29 -15.59 -1.22 -0.49
N TYR A 30 -15.74 -0.29 -1.43
CA TYR A 30 -15.10 -0.39 -2.74
C TYR A 30 -13.57 -0.41 -2.64
N TYR A 31 -13.00 0.44 -1.78
CA TYR A 31 -11.56 0.45 -1.54
C TYR A 31 -11.06 -0.90 -1.04
N GLN A 32 -11.65 -1.42 0.04
CA GLN A 32 -11.19 -2.65 0.68
C GLN A 32 -11.35 -3.88 -0.21
N LEU A 33 -12.41 -3.94 -1.03
CA LEU A 33 -12.71 -5.11 -1.85
C LEU A 33 -12.01 -5.11 -3.22
N TYR A 34 -11.73 -3.94 -3.79
CA TYR A 34 -11.24 -3.84 -5.16
C TYR A 34 -9.93 -3.08 -5.29
N LEU A 35 -9.80 -1.89 -4.68
CA LEU A 35 -8.59 -1.08 -4.84
C LEU A 35 -7.42 -1.64 -4.04
N LYS A 36 -7.63 -2.05 -2.78
CA LYS A 36 -6.56 -2.58 -1.91
C LYS A 36 -5.93 -3.85 -2.52
N PRO A 37 -6.69 -4.89 -2.93
CA PRO A 37 -6.10 -6.08 -3.54
C PRO A 37 -5.44 -5.79 -4.90
N ALA A 38 -6.04 -4.93 -5.72
CA ALA A 38 -5.44 -4.57 -7.02
C ALA A 38 -4.14 -3.78 -6.86
N ASN A 39 -4.05 -2.90 -5.86
CA ASN A 39 -2.84 -2.15 -5.56
C ASN A 39 -1.73 -3.04 -5.00
N ASP A 40 -2.07 -3.96 -4.10
CA ASP A 40 -1.14 -4.96 -3.57
C ASP A 40 -0.56 -5.82 -4.70
N ALA A 41 -1.43 -6.37 -5.57
CA ALA A 41 -1.00 -7.14 -6.73
C ALA A 41 -0.10 -6.33 -7.67
N ALA A 42 -0.45 -5.08 -7.97
CA ALA A 42 0.37 -4.23 -8.84
C ALA A 42 1.76 -3.93 -8.23
N ILE A 43 1.85 -3.75 -6.91
CA ILE A 43 3.14 -3.58 -6.23
C ILE A 43 3.96 -4.87 -6.25
N MET A 44 3.29 -6.01 -6.04
CA MET A 44 3.94 -7.32 -6.09
C MET A 44 4.47 -7.63 -7.48
N ASP A 45 3.67 -7.39 -8.53
CA ASP A 45 4.09 -7.57 -9.93
C ASP A 45 5.35 -6.75 -10.24
N MET A 46 5.42 -5.50 -9.76
CA MET A 46 6.63 -4.67 -9.91
C MET A 46 7.83 -5.24 -9.16
N ALA A 47 7.64 -5.73 -7.93
CA ALA A 47 8.71 -6.34 -7.15
C ALA A 47 9.24 -7.63 -7.82
N GLU A 48 8.35 -8.46 -8.36
CA GLU A 48 8.71 -9.66 -9.11
C GLU A 48 9.44 -9.32 -10.41
N GLU A 49 9.02 -8.30 -11.16
CA GLU A 49 9.73 -7.86 -12.37
C GLU A 49 11.16 -7.39 -12.05
N ILE A 50 11.34 -6.65 -10.95
CA ILE A 50 12.66 -6.20 -10.48
C ILE A 50 13.53 -7.40 -10.07
N GLN A 51 12.97 -8.35 -9.33
CA GLN A 51 13.66 -9.58 -8.92
C GLN A 51 14.08 -10.39 -10.16
N GLN A 52 13.15 -10.65 -11.09
CA GLN A 52 13.41 -11.45 -12.29
C GLN A 52 14.50 -10.81 -13.17
N TYR A 53 14.49 -9.48 -13.31
CA TYR A 53 15.58 -8.80 -14.02
C TYR A 53 16.92 -9.02 -13.30
N ALA A 54 16.94 -8.87 -11.97
CA ALA A 54 18.15 -9.03 -11.17
C ALA A 54 18.73 -10.46 -11.21
N GLU A 55 17.88 -11.48 -11.29
CA GLU A 55 18.29 -12.89 -11.41
C GLU A 55 18.79 -13.27 -12.81
N ASN A 56 18.27 -12.62 -13.85
CA ASN A 56 18.60 -12.94 -15.24
C ASN A 56 19.87 -12.23 -15.75
N GLU A 57 20.38 -11.22 -15.04
CA GLU A 57 21.65 -10.58 -15.38
C GLU A 57 22.85 -11.52 -15.09
N GLU A 58 23.70 -11.72 -16.09
CA GLU A 58 24.94 -12.49 -15.94
C GLU A 58 25.88 -11.79 -14.94
N GLY A 59 25.98 -12.33 -13.73
CA GLY A 59 26.76 -11.76 -12.62
C GLY A 59 25.90 -11.20 -11.48
N GLY A 60 24.57 -11.21 -11.63
CA GLY A 60 23.62 -10.62 -10.69
C GLY A 60 23.49 -9.09 -10.85
N ALA A 61 22.34 -8.53 -10.48
CA ALA A 61 22.19 -7.07 -10.47
C ALA A 61 23.12 -6.41 -9.43
N ASP A 62 23.91 -5.45 -9.91
CA ASP A 62 24.68 -4.49 -9.11
C ASP A 62 23.71 -3.51 -8.40
N GLY A 63 24.18 -2.88 -7.30
CA GLY A 63 23.55 -1.71 -6.71
C GLY A 63 23.25 -0.57 -7.70
N ASP A 64 23.99 -0.45 -8.80
CA ASP A 64 23.69 0.52 -9.88
C ASP A 64 22.29 0.29 -10.50
N TYR A 65 21.89 -0.97 -10.67
CA TYR A 65 20.55 -1.31 -11.18
C TYR A 65 19.46 -0.85 -10.20
N PHE A 66 19.59 -1.24 -8.93
CA PHE A 66 18.62 -0.84 -7.90
C PHE A 66 18.60 0.68 -7.67
N SER A 67 19.74 1.35 -7.81
CA SER A 67 19.81 2.82 -7.80
C SER A 67 19.05 3.43 -8.97
N HIS A 68 19.11 2.83 -10.17
CA HIS A 68 18.32 3.27 -11.31
C HIS A 68 16.82 3.12 -11.05
N VAL A 69 16.39 1.98 -10.51
CA VAL A 69 14.99 1.76 -10.12
C VAL A 69 14.55 2.81 -9.10
N GLY A 70 15.39 3.11 -8.11
CA GLY A 70 15.15 4.19 -7.14
C GLY A 70 15.00 5.57 -7.79
N HIS A 71 15.78 5.89 -8.83
CA HIS A 71 15.66 7.15 -9.58
C HIS A 71 14.37 7.27 -10.39
N LEU A 72 13.71 6.16 -10.72
CA LEU A 72 12.40 6.17 -11.36
C LEU A 72 11.26 6.52 -10.38
N GLY A 73 11.57 6.70 -9.10
CA GLY A 73 10.64 7.11 -8.06
C GLY A 73 10.17 5.96 -7.16
N TYR A 74 10.70 4.75 -7.35
CA TYR A 74 10.44 3.63 -6.46
C TYR A 74 11.28 3.72 -5.18
N GLN A 75 10.79 3.08 -4.12
CA GLN A 75 11.50 2.92 -2.87
C GLN A 75 11.74 1.43 -2.67
N LEU A 76 12.98 1.02 -2.44
CA LEU A 76 13.35 -0.38 -2.29
C LEU A 76 14.23 -0.57 -1.06
N VAL A 77 13.99 -1.65 -0.32
CA VAL A 77 14.91 -2.19 0.67
C VAL A 77 15.27 -3.61 0.27
N LEU A 78 16.57 -3.91 0.26
CA LEU A 78 17.10 -5.25 0.08
C LEU A 78 17.62 -5.72 1.43
N TYR A 79 17.12 -6.87 1.87
CA TYR A 79 17.60 -7.57 3.06
C TYR A 79 18.52 -8.71 2.62
N HIS A 80 19.68 -8.81 3.25
CA HIS A 80 20.67 -9.85 2.97
C HIS A 80 20.69 -10.90 4.10
N GLU A 81 21.04 -12.15 3.76
CA GLU A 81 21.12 -13.25 4.74
C GLU A 81 22.15 -13.00 5.87
N ASP A 82 23.13 -12.13 5.64
CA ASP A 82 24.12 -11.73 6.63
C ASP A 82 23.63 -10.64 7.61
N GLY A 83 22.36 -10.22 7.47
CA GLY A 83 21.72 -9.19 8.27
C GLY A 83 22.01 -7.75 7.79
N ASN A 84 22.75 -7.57 6.69
CA ASN A 84 22.92 -6.25 6.09
C ASN A 84 21.66 -5.82 5.33
N THR A 85 21.45 -4.52 5.23
CA THR A 85 20.32 -3.93 4.50
C THR A 85 20.81 -2.84 3.57
N SER A 86 20.32 -2.84 2.32
CA SER A 86 20.60 -1.80 1.33
C SER A 86 19.30 -1.09 0.94
N GLN A 87 19.30 0.24 0.93
CA GLN A 87 18.12 1.03 0.57
C GLN A 87 18.39 1.85 -0.70
N TYR A 88 17.39 1.91 -1.58
CA TYR A 88 17.46 2.64 -2.86
C TYR A 88 16.24 3.52 -3.05
N GLY A 89 16.46 4.70 -3.64
CA GLY A 89 15.42 5.72 -3.82
C GLY A 89 15.25 6.63 -2.60
N SER A 90 14.03 7.12 -2.39
CA SER A 90 13.73 7.91 -1.19
C SER A 90 13.57 6.99 0.03
N PRO A 91 14.00 7.42 1.23
CA PRO A 91 13.86 6.60 2.44
C PRO A 91 12.39 6.30 2.74
N PHE A 92 12.12 5.10 3.26
CA PHE A 92 10.80 4.77 3.77
C PHE A 92 10.45 5.70 4.95
N ARG A 93 9.16 6.01 5.09
CA ARG A 93 8.69 6.87 6.19
C ARG A 93 8.87 6.18 7.54
N ASP A 94 8.56 4.90 7.56
CA ASP A 94 8.62 4.00 8.71
C ASP A 94 9.41 2.77 8.24
N ASP A 95 10.44 2.37 9.01
CA ASP A 95 11.36 1.28 8.70
C ASP A 95 11.33 0.22 9.83
N ASP A 96 10.11 -0.09 10.28
CA ASP A 96 9.81 -0.95 11.43
C ASP A 96 9.24 -2.32 10.99
N LEU A 97 9.75 -2.85 9.87
CA LEU A 97 9.33 -4.16 9.37
C LEU A 97 9.68 -5.26 10.39
N PRO A 98 8.72 -6.12 10.80
CA PRO A 98 8.99 -7.18 11.76
C PRO A 98 10.04 -8.18 11.24
N ASP A 99 10.93 -8.65 12.11
CA ASP A 99 11.95 -9.65 11.76
C ASP A 99 11.34 -10.92 11.16
N GLU A 100 10.15 -11.33 11.62
CA GLU A 100 9.43 -12.50 11.08
C GLU A 100 9.09 -12.35 9.59
N GLU A 101 8.74 -11.15 9.13
CA GLU A 101 8.46 -10.87 7.72
C GLU A 101 9.75 -10.88 6.88
N ILE A 102 10.84 -10.37 7.44
CA ILE A 102 12.16 -10.42 6.79
C ILE A 102 12.61 -11.87 6.63
N GLU A 103 12.51 -12.67 7.69
CA GLU A 103 12.83 -14.10 7.66
C GLU A 103 11.92 -14.86 6.67
N HIS A 104 10.64 -14.50 6.58
CA HIS A 104 9.71 -15.09 5.62
C HIS A 104 10.15 -14.85 4.18
N VAL A 105 10.52 -13.62 3.82
CA VAL A 105 10.98 -13.27 2.46
C VAL A 105 12.33 -13.90 2.16
N LEU A 106 13.28 -13.89 3.10
CA LEU A 106 14.58 -14.55 2.94
C LEU A 106 14.43 -16.06 2.72
N ALA A 107 13.39 -16.68 3.26
CA ALA A 107 13.04 -18.08 3.01
C ALA A 107 12.35 -18.33 1.64
N GLY A 108 12.20 -17.30 0.81
CA GLY A 108 11.53 -17.34 -0.49
C GLY A 108 10.02 -17.05 -0.44
N GLY A 109 9.53 -16.55 0.69
CA GLY A 109 8.16 -16.07 0.84
C GLY A 109 7.89 -14.75 0.11
N GLN A 110 6.61 -14.42 -0.04
CA GLN A 110 6.15 -13.17 -0.64
C GLN A 110 5.58 -12.27 0.45
N TYR A 111 5.96 -10.99 0.46
CA TYR A 111 5.47 -10.04 1.45
C TYR A 111 4.33 -9.19 0.88
N HIS A 112 3.12 -9.39 1.41
CA HIS A 112 1.90 -8.70 0.99
C HIS A 112 1.51 -7.59 1.96
N GLY A 113 2.47 -6.72 2.30
CA GLY A 113 2.29 -5.67 3.30
C GLY A 113 1.10 -4.74 3.02
N VAL A 114 0.75 -4.48 1.75
CA VAL A 114 -0.42 -3.63 1.44
C VAL A 114 -1.70 -4.36 1.76
N PHE A 115 -1.84 -5.63 1.39
CA PHE A 115 -3.03 -6.44 1.65
C PHE A 115 -3.18 -6.80 3.13
N GLU A 116 -2.11 -7.25 3.77
CA GLU A 116 -2.07 -7.78 5.14
C GLU A 116 -2.03 -6.70 6.21
N GLN A 117 -1.63 -5.47 5.86
CA GLN A 117 -1.66 -4.36 6.80
C GLN A 117 -3.06 -4.23 7.40
N SER A 118 -3.09 -4.24 8.73
CA SER A 118 -4.27 -4.01 9.58
C SER A 118 -4.74 -2.56 9.52
N ALA A 119 -4.78 -1.97 8.33
CA ALA A 119 -5.55 -0.77 8.10
C ALA A 119 -6.97 -1.07 8.55
N GLY A 120 -7.50 -0.26 9.47
CA GLY A 120 -8.84 -0.44 10.01
C GLY A 120 -9.89 -0.55 8.89
N LEU A 121 -11.12 -0.91 9.27
CA LEU A 121 -12.25 -1.06 8.34
C LEU A 121 -12.46 0.16 7.41
N PHE A 122 -11.93 1.33 7.77
CA PHE A 122 -12.04 2.56 7.00
C PHE A 122 -10.67 3.18 6.72
N VAL A 123 -10.50 3.63 5.49
CA VAL A 123 -9.49 4.60 5.08
C VAL A 123 -10.05 5.98 5.40
N THR A 124 -9.45 6.67 6.38
CA THR A 124 -9.86 7.99 6.87
C THR A 124 -8.69 8.95 6.91
#